data_AF-A0A2V9Y9E9-F1
#
_entry.id   AF-A0A2V9Y9E9-F1
#
_cell.length_a   1.000
_cell.length_b   1.000
_cell.length_c   1.000
_cell.angle_alpha   90.00
_cell.angle_beta   90.00
_cell.angle_gamma   90.00
#
_symmetry.space_group_name_H-M   'P 1'
#
loop_
_entity.id
_entity.type
_entity.pdbx_description
1 polymer ?
#
loop_
_entity_poly.entity_id
_entity_poly.type
_entity_poly.pdbx_seq_one_letter_code
_entity_poly.pdbx_strand_id
1 'polypeptide(L)' 'MSNLEVHHQNFRSRSGDDSEQNLITLCTKCHVQVHQSRS' A
#
# COMPACT_ATOMS: atom_id res chain seq x y z
N MET A 1 -17.09 -1.48 -10.16
CA MET A 1 -16.49 -2.01 -8.92
C MET A 1 -15.02 -1.62 -8.90
N SER A 2 -14.56 -0.97 -7.84
CA SER A 2 -13.13 -0.70 -7.61
C SER A 2 -12.58 -1.83 -6.77
N ASN A 3 -11.70 -2.66 -7.33
CA ASN A 3 -10.97 -3.69 -6.60
C ASN A 3 -10.16 -3.00 -5.49
N LEU A 4 -10.42 -3.38 -4.24
CA LEU A 4 -9.76 -2.82 -3.06
C LEU A 4 -8.62 -3.75 -2.64
N GLU A 5 -7.49 -3.15 -2.28
CA GLU A 5 -6.24 -3.83 -1.94
C GLU A 5 -5.65 -3.19 -0.68
N VAL A 6 -5.06 -4.02 0.18
CA VAL A 6 -4.34 -3.56 1.37
C VAL A 6 -2.92 -3.16 0.96
N HIS A 7 -2.50 -1.96 1.35
CA HIS A 7 -1.20 -1.39 1.10
C HIS A 7 -0.45 -1.14 2.40
N HIS A 8 0.83 -1.51 2.44
CA HIS A 8 1.75 -1.15 3.51
C HIS A 8 2.36 0.23 3.25
N GLN A 9 2.03 1.21 4.11
CA GLN A 9 2.58 2.57 4.01
C GLN A 9 4.11 2.59 4.15
N ASN A 10 4.62 1.80 5.10
CA ASN A 10 6.03 1.45 5.22
C ASN A 10 6.23 0.02 4.70
N PHE A 11 7.08 -0.14 3.70
CA PHE A 11 7.38 -1.44 3.11
C PHE A 11 7.93 -2.43 4.14
N ARG A 12 7.45 -3.67 4.09
CA ARG A 12 7.98 -4.79 4.89
C ARG A 12 9.48 -5.01 4.69
N SER A 13 9.98 -4.78 3.46
CA SER A 13 11.41 -4.85 3.14
C SER A 13 12.25 -3.74 3.80
N ARG A 14 11.61 -2.69 4.32
CA ARG A 14 12.23 -1.56 5.02
C ARG A 14 11.82 -1.51 6.49
N SER A 15 11.62 -2.68 7.10
CA SER A 15 11.22 -2.83 8.50
C SER A 15 9.82 -2.31 8.84
N GLY A 16 8.93 -2.16 7.84
CA GLY A 16 7.51 -1.90 8.08
C GLY A 16 6.82 -3.12 8.67
N ASP A 17 5.99 -2.91 9.69
CA ASP A 17 5.24 -3.96 10.37
C ASP A 17 3.86 -4.22 9.73
N ASP A 18 3.16 -5.26 10.20
CA ASP A 18 1.79 -5.57 9.77
C ASP A 18 0.74 -4.94 10.73
N SER A 19 1.11 -3.87 11.45
CA SER A 19 0.18 -3.16 12.34
C SER A 19 -0.89 -2.43 11.53
N GLU A 20 -2.12 -2.32 12.06
CA GLU A 20 -3.20 -1.58 11.37
C GLU A 20 -2.79 -0.14 11.04
N GLN A 21 -1.92 0.47 11.87
CA GLN A 21 -1.41 1.82 11.64
C GLN A 21 -0.54 1.92 10.39
N ASN A 22 0.10 0.81 9.98
CA ASN A 22 0.91 0.73 8.77
C ASN A 22 0.11 0.27 7.53
N LEU A 23 -1.17 -0.09 7.68
CA LEU A 23 -2.00 -0.59 6.60
C LEU A 23 -3.03 0.47 6.17
N ILE A 24 -3.22 0.58 4.85
CA ILE A 24 -4.29 1.40 4.26
C ILE A 24 -4.96 0.61 3.14
N THR A 25 -6.27 0.78 2.98
CA THR A 25 -7.01 0.21 1.85
C THR A 25 -7.03 1.21 0.69
N LEU A 26 -6.56 0.80 -0.48
CA LEU A 26 -6.56 1.59 -1.70
C LEU A 26 -7.32 0.83 -2.80
N CYS A 27 -7.86 1.54 -3.78
CA CYS A 27 -8.26 0.87 -5.01
C CYS A 27 -7.02 0.48 -5.83
N THR A 28 -7.11 -0.55 -6.68
CA THR A 28 -5.99 -1.02 -7.51
C THR A 28 -5.33 0.12 -8.31
N LYS A 29 -6.10 1.10 -8.82
CA LYS A 29 -5.54 2.25 -9.55
C LYS A 29 -4.61 3.09 -8.66
N CYS A 30 -5.08 3.44 -7.46
CA CYS A 30 -4.28 4.19 -6.49
C CYS A 30 -3.08 3.37 -6.00
N HIS A 31 -3.27 2.06 -5.78
CA HIS A 31 -2.20 1.18 -5.31
C HIS A 31 -1.04 1.12 -6.31
N VAL A 32 -1.35 0.98 -7.61
CA VAL A 32 -0.35 1.03 -8.69
C VAL A 32 0.36 2.39 -8.74
N GLN A 33 -0.36 3.51 -8.64
CA GLN A 33 0.24 4.85 -8.68
C GLN A 33 1.22 5.11 -7.52
N VAL A 34 0.91 4.62 -6.33
CA VAL A 34 1.79 4.76 -5.15
C VAL A 34 3.10 3.99 -5.34
N HIS A 35 3.06 2.80 -5.95
CA HIS A 35 4.27 2.03 -6.25
C HIS A 35 5.07 2.59 -7.44
N GLN A 36 4.40 3.14 -8.45
CA GLN A 36 5.05 3.72 -9.63
C GLN A 36 5.74 5.06 -9.35
N SER A 37 5.23 5.88 -8.42
CA SER A 37 5.79 7.20 -8.10
C SER A 37 7.05 7.16 -7.21
N ARG A 38 7.52 5.97 -6.84
CA ARG A 38 8.68 5.77 -5.95
C ARG A 38 9.89 5.10 -6.64
N SER A 39 9.97 5.16 -7.97
CA SER A 39 11.18 4.78 -8.74
C SER A 39 12.35 5.71 -8.47
#